data_AF-A0A847AM37-F1
#
_entry.id   AF-A0A847AM37-F1
#
_cell.length_a   1.000
_cell.length_b   1.000
_cell.length_c   1.000
_cell.angle_alpha   90.00
_cell.angle_beta   90.00
_cell.angle_gamma   90.00
#
_symmetry.space_group_name_H-M   'P 1'
#
loop_
_entity.id
_entity.type
_entity.pdbx_description
1 polymer ?
#
loop_
_entity_poly.entity_id
_entity_poly.type
_entity_poly.pdbx_seq_one_letter_code
_entity_poly.pdbx_strand_id
1 'polypeptide(L)' 'WDGFPFSSETVEFGTSFLRNRKHLALKVPSVIIPDEFNVILNLLHPDIGKCKIIRSDPFVFDERILK' A
#
# COMPACT_ATOMS: atom_id res chain seq x y z
N TRP A 1 7.59 -11.23 -7.55
CA TRP A 1 6.89 -10.36 -6.58
C TRP A 1 5.40 -10.70 -6.51
N ASP A 2 4.87 -11.23 -7.62
CA ASP A 2 3.50 -11.68 -7.91
C ASP A 2 3.24 -13.17 -7.60
N GLY A 3 4.18 -13.87 -6.96
CA GLY A 3 4.02 -15.26 -6.55
C GLY A 3 3.03 -15.43 -5.39
N PHE A 4 2.28 -16.54 -5.39
CA PHE A 4 1.38 -16.92 -4.30
C PHE A 4 1.71 -18.35 -3.80
N PRO A 5 2.01 -18.55 -2.50
CA PRO A 5 2.10 -17.54 -1.45
C PRO A 5 3.24 -16.53 -1.70
N PHE A 6 3.14 -15.33 -1.10
CA PHE A 6 4.12 -14.27 -1.29
C PHE A 6 5.52 -14.70 -0.81
N SER A 7 6.57 -14.23 -1.50
CA SER A 7 7.97 -14.56 -1.15
C SER A 7 8.49 -13.68 -0.01
N SER A 8 9.47 -14.19 0.75
CA SER A 8 10.18 -13.43 1.80
C SER A 8 10.87 -12.18 1.24
N GLU A 9 11.32 -12.22 0.00
CA GLU A 9 12.01 -11.11 -0.68
C GLU A 9 11.14 -9.83 -0.71
N THR A 10 9.85 -9.95 -1.00
CA THR A 10 8.93 -8.80 -1.03
C THR A 10 8.74 -8.19 0.36
N VAL A 11 8.73 -9.04 1.40
CA VAL A 11 8.64 -8.62 2.81
C VAL A 11 9.92 -7.92 3.26
N GLU A 12 11.09 -8.47 2.92
CA GLU A 12 12.39 -7.87 3.24
C GLU A 12 12.60 -6.53 2.54
N PHE A 13 12.17 -6.43 1.28
CA PHE A 13 12.18 -5.18 0.53
C PHE A 13 11.31 -4.11 1.21
N GLY A 14 10.06 -4.45 1.55
CA GLY A 14 9.15 -3.53 2.26
C GLY A 14 9.68 -3.13 3.64
N THR A 15 10.27 -4.07 4.37
CA THR A 15 10.88 -3.81 5.68
C THR A 15 12.05 -2.84 5.57
N SER A 16 12.92 -3.04 4.56
CA SER A 16 14.06 -2.18 4.30
C SER A 16 13.61 -0.77 3.88
N PHE A 17 12.59 -0.67 3.04
CA PHE A 17 11.96 0.61 2.69
C PHE A 17 11.50 1.39 3.92
N LEU A 18 10.77 0.75 4.84
CA LEU A 18 10.29 1.39 6.06
C LEU A 18 11.45 1.86 6.95
N ARG A 19 12.44 0.98 7.18
CA ARG A 19 13.59 1.25 8.07
C ARG A 19 14.52 2.34 7.55
N ASN A 20 14.70 2.43 6.24
CA ASN A 20 15.59 3.43 5.63
C ASN A 20 15.04 4.86 5.72
N ARG A 21 13.72 5.03 5.86
CA ARG A 21 13.04 6.35 6.05
C ARG A 21 13.44 7.41 5.00
N LYS A 22 13.87 6.97 3.81
CA LYS A 22 14.36 7.85 2.73
C LYS A 22 13.23 8.48 1.92
N HIS A 23 12.12 7.76 1.79
CA HIS A 23 10.97 8.17 1.00
C HIS A 23 9.70 8.00 1.84
N LEU A 24 8.78 8.97 1.71
CA LEU A 24 7.49 8.96 2.41
C LEU A 24 6.55 7.86 1.92
N ALA A 25 6.62 7.55 0.62
CA ALA A 25 5.72 6.60 -0.01
C ALA A 25 6.48 5.68 -0.98
N LEU A 26 5.96 4.47 -1.15
CA LEU A 26 6.42 3.48 -2.11
C LEU A 26 5.24 3.08 -3.00
N LYS A 27 5.39 3.27 -4.31
CA LYS A 27 4.45 2.77 -5.32
C LYS A 27 4.86 1.36 -5.73
N VAL A 28 3.96 0.40 -5.63
CA VAL A 28 4.19 -1.01 -6.00
C VAL A 28 3.10 -1.48 -6.97
N PRO A 29 3.40 -2.37 -7.91
CA PRO A 29 2.37 -2.93 -8.79
C PRO A 29 1.34 -3.72 -7.97
N SER A 30 0.07 -3.66 -8.38
CA SER A 30 -0.97 -4.51 -7.82
C SER A 30 -0.85 -5.92 -8.41
N VAL A 31 -0.86 -6.93 -7.55
CA VAL A 31 -0.85 -8.34 -8.01
C VAL A 31 -2.22 -8.77 -8.56
N ILE A 32 -3.30 -8.08 -8.16
CA ILE A 32 -4.67 -8.41 -8.56
C ILE A 32 -5.00 -7.77 -9.91
N ILE A 33 -4.61 -6.50 -10.09
CA ILE A 33 -4.90 -5.73 -11.31
C ILE A 33 -3.56 -5.24 -11.87
N PRO A 34 -2.99 -5.89 -12.91
CA PRO A 34 -1.63 -5.62 -13.38
C PRO A 34 -1.36 -4.17 -13.82
N ASP A 35 -2.39 -3.47 -14.29
CA ASP A 35 -2.30 -2.08 -14.76
C ASP A 35 -2.47 -1.05 -13.63
N GLU A 36 -2.71 -1.49 -12.39
CA GLU A 36 -2.88 -0.65 -11.22
C GLU A 36 -1.71 -0.75 -10.23
N PHE A 37 -1.66 0.21 -9.31
CA PHE A 37 -0.61 0.30 -8.31
C PHE A 37 -1.19 0.52 -6.92
N ASN A 38 -0.60 -0.15 -5.94
CA ASN A 38 -0.79 0.15 -4.53
C ASN A 38 0.25 1.17 -4.07
N VAL A 39 -0.10 1.97 -3.07
CA VAL A 39 0.81 2.93 -2.45
C VAL A 39 0.95 2.60 -0.96
N ILE A 40 2.18 2.36 -0.53
CA ILE A 40 2.52 2.11 0.87
C ILE A 40 3.10 3.41 1.44
N LEU A 41 2.46 3.96 2.47
CA LEU A 41 2.98 5.10 3.22
C LEU A 41 3.93 4.62 4.32
N ASN A 42 5.09 5.27 4.45
CA ASN A 42 6.05 5.02 5.50
C ASN A 42 5.72 5.88 6.73
N LEU A 43 5.11 5.25 7.73
CA LEU A 43 4.75 5.92 8.99
C LEU A 43 5.97 6.38 9.82
N LEU A 44 7.17 5.87 9.53
CA LEU A 44 8.41 6.25 10.20
C LEU A 44 9.13 7.42 9.51
N HIS A 45 8.64 7.88 8.36
CA HIS A 45 9.25 8.98 7.62
C HIS A 45 8.95 10.34 8.29
N PRO A 46 9.92 11.28 8.41
CA PRO A 46 9.71 12.57 9.07
C PRO A 46 8.53 13.38 8.54
N ASP A 47 8.29 13.29 7.23
CA ASP A 47 7.19 14.00 6.56
C ASP A 47 5.81 13.35 6.72
N ILE A 48 5.66 12.22 7.43
CA ILE A 48 4.35 11.59 7.59
C ILE A 48 3.32 12.51 8.24
N GLY A 49 3.77 13.42 9.13
CA GLY A 49 2.91 14.43 9.76
C GLY A 49 2.30 15.44 8.78
N LYS A 50 2.79 15.50 7.54
CA LYS A 50 2.20 16.31 6.45
C LYS A 50 0.99 15.62 5.82
N CYS A 51 0.85 14.30 5.95
CA CYS A 51 -0.30 13.55 5.46
C CYS A 51 -1.53 13.84 6.32
N LYS A 52 -2.66 14.11 5.67
CA LYS A 52 -3.94 14.37 6.34
C LYS A 52 -5.04 13.56 5.67
N ILE A 53 -5.94 13.02 6.49
CA ILE A 53 -7.21 12.49 5.99
C ILE A 53 -8.08 13.69 5.67
N ILE A 54 -8.36 13.92 4.38
CA ILE A 54 -9.18 15.05 3.93
C ILE A 54 -10.67 14.72 3.91
N ARG A 55 -11.00 13.43 3.77
CA ARG A 55 -12.37 12.92 3.67
C ARG A 55 -12.37 11.43 4.01
N SER A 56 -13.44 10.98 4.65
CA SER A 56 -13.71 9.58 4.92
C SER A 56 -15.21 9.35 4.76
N ASP A 57 -15.62 8.66 3.70
CA ASP A 57 -17.01 8.29 3.47
C ASP A 57 -17.19 6.80 3.76
N PRO A 58 -18.37 6.37 4.25
CA PRO A 58 -18.66 4.96 4.34
C PRO A 58 -18.66 4.33 2.95
N PHE A 59 -17.92 3.23 2.80
CA PHE A 59 -18.02 2.39 1.61
C PHE A 59 -19.18 1.41 1.78
N VAL A 60 -20.19 1.52 0.91
CA VAL A 60 -21.35 0.64 0.88
C VAL A 60 -21.23 -0.25 -0.36
N PHE A 61 -21.11 -1.56 -0.15
CA PHE A 61 -21.14 -2.52 -1.25
C PHE A 61 -22.50 -2.47 -1.94
N ASP A 62 -22.50 -2.47 -3.27
CA ASP A 62 -23.73 -2.59 -4.05
C ASP A 62 -24.37 -3.96 -3.76
N GLU A 63 -25.66 -3.99 -3.43
CA GLU A 63 -26.38 -5.23 -3.10
C GLU A 63 -26.32 -6.27 -4.23
N ARG A 64 -26.11 -5.85 -5.48
CA ARG A 64 -25.96 -6.75 -6.63
C ARG A 64 -24.62 -7.49 -6.66
N ILE A 65 -23.59 -6.98 -5.98
CA ILE A 65 -22.28 -7.64 -5.85
C ILE A 65 -22.34 -8.74 -4.77
N LEU A 66 -23.28 -8.65 -3.83
CA LEU A 66 -23.41 -9.58 -2.69
C LEU A 66 -24.32 -10.79 -2.96
N LYS A 67 -24.93 -10.89 -4.15
CA LYS A 67 -25.74 -12.05 -4.59
C LYS A 67 -24.92 -12.97 -5.49
#